data_AF-A0A6I5KY32-F1
#
_entry.id   AF-A0A6I5KY32-F1
#
_cell.length_a   1.000
_cell.length_b   1.000
_cell.length_c   1.000
_cell.angle_alpha   90.00
_cell.angle_beta   90.00
_cell.angle_gamma   90.00
#
_symmetry.space_group_name_H-M   'P 1'
#
loop_
_entity.id
_entity.type
_entity.pdbx_description
1 polymer ?
#
loop_
_entity_poly.entity_id
_entity_poly.type
_entity_poly.pdbx_seq_one_letter_code
_entity_poly.pdbx_strand_id
1 'polypeptide(L)'
;MGKKKKIIIDTFNPYENRFPNRKLVTRDTLLLIKYLRSEGYNVIIEPDNGLPLQYLYKKGIAEFFADPINITLINIPITILTNIISNQIQKLFDQKETIIKENINIKIDNSTITYNYLGEHQEKSNDKLVAQKRKELKDGFDKCFEIKSPYEDLPTPVFLEHKPKIVGWCWLWSDDEGLKSRMVITDKIIKRRISQNRLNGLSVTGIATKTQCSICKSDFVVCNHIPGKKYKGKKCSNTIIETDYVETSIVKEPINSQCLINYK
;
A
#
# COMPACT_ATOMS: atom_id res chain seq x y z
N MET A 1 -3.57 15.73 -35.07
CA MET A 1 -3.85 15.72 -33.61
C MET A 1 -2.71 15.01 -32.91
N GLY A 2 -1.95 15.68 -32.05
CA GLY A 2 -0.87 15.03 -31.29
C GLY A 2 -1.43 13.92 -30.40
N LYS A 3 -0.81 12.73 -30.40
CA LYS A 3 -1.24 11.64 -29.53
C LYS A 3 -1.18 12.11 -28.07
N LYS A 4 -2.27 11.95 -27.32
CA LYS A 4 -2.34 12.37 -25.92
C LYS A 4 -1.31 11.56 -25.10
N LYS A 5 -0.45 12.27 -24.36
CA LYS A 5 0.45 11.68 -23.35
C LYS A 5 -0.40 11.06 -22.24
N LYS A 6 -0.22 9.78 -21.94
CA LYS A 6 -0.97 9.08 -20.89
C LYS A 6 -0.01 8.27 -20.01
N ILE A 7 -0.34 8.17 -18.74
CA ILE A 7 0.30 7.26 -17.79
C ILE A 7 -0.79 6.32 -17.29
N ILE A 8 -0.64 5.03 -17.51
CA ILE A 8 -1.57 4.00 -17.06
C ILE A 8 -0.95 3.33 -15.84
N ILE A 9 -1.72 3.16 -14.77
CA ILE A 9 -1.28 2.49 -13.54
C ILE A 9 -2.27 1.36 -13.21
N ASP A 10 -1.74 0.15 -13.07
CA ASP A 10 -2.55 -1.03 -12.75
C ASP A 10 -2.88 -1.06 -11.26
N THR A 11 -4.15 -1.30 -10.95
CA THR A 11 -4.58 -1.67 -9.61
C THR A 11 -4.26 -3.12 -9.27
N PHE A 12 -4.23 -3.42 -7.98
CA PHE A 12 -4.06 -4.79 -7.50
C PHE A 12 -4.76 -4.95 -6.15
N ASN A 13 -5.66 -5.94 -6.09
CA ASN A 13 -6.37 -6.32 -4.88
C ASN A 13 -5.83 -7.67 -4.34
N PRO A 14 -4.92 -7.66 -3.35
CA PRO A 14 -4.44 -8.89 -2.72
C PRO A 14 -5.51 -9.58 -1.84
N TYR A 15 -6.67 -8.95 -1.65
CA TYR A 15 -7.74 -9.41 -0.76
C TYR A 15 -9.04 -9.71 -1.51
N GLU A 16 -8.97 -10.02 -2.81
CA GLU A 16 -10.12 -10.19 -3.71
C GLU A 16 -11.17 -11.19 -3.19
N ASN A 17 -10.75 -12.28 -2.53
CA ASN A 17 -11.70 -13.26 -2.02
C ASN A 17 -12.59 -12.70 -0.91
N ARG A 18 -12.04 -11.83 -0.05
CA ARG A 18 -12.76 -11.21 1.07
C ARG A 18 -13.43 -9.89 0.69
N PHE A 19 -12.82 -9.15 -0.24
CA PHE A 19 -13.29 -7.87 -0.73
C PHE A 19 -13.36 -7.90 -2.26
N PRO A 20 -14.33 -8.63 -2.84
CA PRO A 20 -14.41 -8.80 -4.29
C PRO A 20 -14.79 -7.50 -4.99
N ASN A 21 -14.38 -7.37 -6.24
CA ASN A 21 -14.73 -6.24 -7.12
C ASN A 21 -14.34 -4.88 -6.52
N ARG A 22 -13.14 -4.78 -5.93
CA ARG A 22 -12.60 -3.52 -5.42
C ARG A 22 -11.40 -3.07 -6.25
N LYS A 23 -11.43 -1.81 -6.68
CA LYS A 23 -10.31 -1.18 -7.38
C LYS A 23 -9.36 -0.55 -6.36
N LEU A 24 -8.29 -1.28 -6.02
CA LEU A 24 -7.37 -0.93 -4.93
C LEU A 24 -5.98 -0.51 -5.41
N VAL A 25 -5.45 0.53 -4.79
CA VAL A 25 -4.02 0.88 -4.83
C VAL A 25 -3.50 1.04 -3.41
N THR A 26 -2.20 0.92 -3.22
CA THR A 26 -1.57 1.26 -1.94
C THR A 26 -1.49 2.78 -1.75
N ARG A 27 -1.33 3.24 -0.50
CA ARG A 27 -1.23 4.67 -0.17
C ARG A 27 -0.13 5.40 -0.94
N ASP A 28 1.05 4.81 -1.04
CA ASP A 28 2.18 5.32 -1.82
C ASP A 28 1.89 5.41 -3.32
N THR A 29 1.23 4.40 -3.90
CA THR A 29 0.74 4.45 -5.28
C THR A 29 -0.26 5.59 -5.48
N LEU A 30 -1.17 5.82 -4.52
CA LEU A 30 -2.08 6.96 -4.57
C LEU A 30 -1.34 8.31 -4.52
N LEU A 31 -0.29 8.42 -3.70
CA LEU A 31 0.54 9.63 -3.64
C LEU A 31 1.24 9.90 -4.98
N LEU A 32 1.77 8.86 -5.62
CA LEU A 32 2.35 8.95 -6.94
C LEU A 32 1.32 9.41 -7.99
N ILE A 33 0.13 8.80 -8.00
CA ILE A 33 -0.98 9.20 -8.90
C ILE A 33 -1.30 10.68 -8.76
N LYS A 34 -1.49 11.15 -7.52
CA LYS A 34 -1.80 12.56 -7.23
C LYS A 34 -0.72 13.50 -7.71
N TYR A 35 0.54 13.12 -7.48
CA TYR A 35 1.67 13.90 -7.92
C TYR A 35 1.71 14.03 -9.44
N LEU A 36 1.63 12.90 -10.16
CA LEU A 36 1.63 12.88 -11.62
C LEU A 36 0.50 13.73 -12.20
N ARG A 37 -0.70 13.67 -11.62
CA ARG A 37 -1.82 14.56 -11.99
C ARG A 37 -1.52 16.03 -11.73
N SER A 38 -0.85 16.35 -10.62
CA SER A 38 -0.49 17.73 -10.28
C SER A 38 0.56 18.33 -11.22
N GLU A 39 1.39 17.51 -11.85
CA GLU A 39 2.33 17.90 -12.92
C GLU A 39 1.65 17.98 -14.30
N GLY A 40 0.33 17.76 -14.39
CA GLY A 40 -0.45 17.88 -15.62
C GLY A 40 -0.49 16.61 -16.49
N TYR A 41 -0.02 15.47 -15.99
CA TYR A 41 -0.16 14.20 -16.71
C TYR A 41 -1.58 13.64 -16.63
N ASN A 42 -2.04 13.07 -17.74
CA ASN A 42 -3.27 12.29 -17.77
C ASN A 42 -3.01 10.89 -17.22
N VAL A 43 -3.39 10.66 -15.95
CA VAL A 43 -3.20 9.38 -15.25
C VAL A 43 -4.48 8.55 -15.30
N ILE A 44 -4.41 7.41 -15.99
CA ILE A 44 -5.47 6.41 -16.12
C ILE A 44 -5.17 5.28 -15.13
N ILE A 45 -6.21 4.78 -14.47
CA ILE A 45 -6.08 3.70 -13.49
C ILE A 45 -6.85 2.50 -14.02
N GLU A 46 -6.16 1.39 -14.23
CA GLU A 46 -6.75 0.17 -14.80
C GLU A 46 -7.08 -0.88 -13.72
N PRO A 47 -8.14 -1.68 -13.92
CA PRO A 47 -9.07 -1.62 -15.06
C PRO A 47 -10.02 -0.41 -14.99
N ASP A 48 -10.35 0.15 -16.15
CA ASP A 48 -11.36 1.22 -16.28
C ASP A 48 -12.76 0.61 -16.41
N ASN A 49 -13.25 0.06 -15.30
CA ASN A 49 -14.52 -0.65 -15.21
C ASN A 49 -15.61 0.14 -14.45
N GLY A 50 -15.45 1.45 -14.32
CA GLY A 50 -16.39 2.32 -13.61
C GLY A 50 -16.37 2.21 -12.08
N LEU A 51 -15.63 1.25 -11.50
CA LEU A 51 -15.51 1.13 -10.04
C LEU A 51 -14.72 2.32 -9.46
N PRO A 52 -15.13 2.84 -8.29
CA PRO A 52 -14.39 3.90 -7.61
C PRO A 52 -13.01 3.39 -7.17
N LEU A 53 -12.00 4.24 -7.31
CA LEU A 53 -10.68 3.94 -6.76
C LEU A 53 -10.73 4.07 -5.24
N GLN A 54 -10.24 3.05 -4.54
CA GLN A 54 -10.01 3.07 -3.10
C GLN A 54 -8.52 2.82 -2.83
N TYR A 55 -8.07 3.08 -1.60
CA TYR A 55 -6.67 2.79 -1.27
C TYR A 55 -6.49 2.03 0.03
N LEU A 56 -5.52 1.12 0.01
CA LEU A 56 -5.01 0.39 1.15
C LEU A 56 -4.04 1.28 1.93
N TYR A 57 -4.29 1.44 3.22
CA TYR A 57 -3.30 1.97 4.13
C TYR A 57 -2.74 0.82 4.99
N LYS A 58 -1.47 0.50 4.77
CA LYS A 58 -0.70 -0.38 5.64
C LYS A 58 0.15 0.52 6.52
N LYS A 59 0.00 0.42 7.84
CA LYS A 59 0.81 1.20 8.78
C LYS A 59 2.06 0.41 9.17
N GLY A 60 3.13 1.07 9.60
CA GLY A 60 4.30 0.40 10.18
C GLY A 60 5.08 -0.54 9.25
N ILE A 61 4.93 -0.35 7.94
CA ILE A 61 5.85 -0.87 6.93
C ILE A 61 6.87 0.23 6.66
N ALA A 62 8.16 -0.08 6.83
CA ALA A 62 9.27 0.82 6.49
C ALA A 62 9.65 0.78 5.00
N GLU A 63 8.96 -0.06 4.22
CA GLU A 63 9.19 -0.30 2.80
C GLU A 63 8.15 0.44 1.94
N PHE A 64 8.63 1.29 1.03
CA PHE A 64 7.80 1.88 -0.01
C PHE A 64 7.76 0.99 -1.24
N PHE A 65 6.60 0.89 -1.87
CA PHE A 65 6.29 -0.01 -2.97
C PHE A 65 6.58 -1.48 -2.62
N ALA A 66 6.20 -1.88 -1.39
CA ALA A 66 6.26 -3.27 -0.94
C ALA A 66 5.40 -4.20 -1.83
N ASP A 67 4.28 -3.69 -2.33
CA ASP A 67 3.47 -4.36 -3.34
C ASP A 67 3.92 -3.91 -4.74
N PRO A 68 4.13 -4.86 -5.69
CA PRO A 68 4.50 -4.50 -7.05
C PRO A 68 3.47 -3.63 -7.76
N ILE A 69 3.95 -2.61 -8.48
CA ILE A 69 3.16 -1.71 -9.32
C ILE A 69 3.62 -1.78 -10.77
N ASN A 70 2.66 -1.69 -11.69
CA ASN A 70 2.93 -1.59 -13.11
C ASN A 70 2.47 -0.22 -13.60
N ILE A 71 3.32 0.42 -14.40
CA ILE A 71 3.10 1.73 -14.99
C ILE A 71 3.38 1.62 -16.49
N THR A 72 2.42 2.02 -17.33
CA THR A 72 2.59 2.04 -18.79
C THR A 72 2.55 3.48 -19.32
N LEU A 73 3.56 3.85 -20.08
CA LEU A 73 3.79 5.21 -20.57
C LEU A 73 3.43 5.30 -22.04
N ILE A 74 2.42 6.09 -22.39
CA ILE A 74 1.95 6.19 -23.77
C ILE A 74 2.36 7.56 -24.34
N ASN A 75 3.22 7.54 -25.36
CA ASN A 75 3.84 8.71 -25.98
C ASN A 75 4.63 9.61 -25.00
N ILE A 76 5.25 9.01 -23.98
CA ILE A 76 6.11 9.71 -23.01
C ILE A 76 7.49 9.04 -23.03
N PRO A 77 8.56 9.78 -23.36
CA PRO A 77 9.92 9.29 -23.22
C PRO A 77 10.21 8.88 -21.78
N ILE A 78 10.83 7.72 -21.59
CA ILE A 78 11.14 7.17 -20.26
C ILE A 78 11.96 8.13 -19.41
N THR A 79 12.93 8.83 -20.00
CA THR A 79 13.82 9.76 -19.30
C THR A 79 13.09 10.92 -18.63
N ILE A 80 11.99 11.40 -19.23
CA ILE A 80 11.17 12.47 -18.64
C ILE A 80 10.49 11.94 -17.38
N LEU A 81 9.92 10.74 -17.46
CA LEU A 81 9.15 10.22 -16.34
C LEU A 81 10.02 9.61 -15.26
N THR A 82 11.12 8.94 -15.57
CA THR A 82 12.05 8.43 -14.56
C THR A 82 12.63 9.56 -13.75
N ASN A 83 12.93 10.72 -14.35
CA ASN A 83 13.35 11.91 -13.60
C ASN A 83 12.25 12.40 -12.66
N ILE A 84 10.99 12.42 -13.10
CA ILE A 84 9.87 12.89 -12.28
C ILE A 84 9.56 11.90 -11.15
N ILE A 85 9.41 10.62 -11.48
CA ILE A 85 9.16 9.55 -10.52
C ILE A 85 10.34 9.46 -9.56
N SER A 86 11.59 9.39 -10.02
CA SER A 86 12.78 9.35 -9.15
C SER A 86 12.85 10.54 -8.21
N ASN A 87 12.69 11.77 -8.73
CA ASN A 87 12.72 12.96 -7.88
C ASN A 87 11.64 12.94 -6.80
N GLN A 88 10.46 12.38 -7.10
CA GLN A 88 9.39 12.30 -6.12
C GLN A 88 9.52 11.16 -5.15
N ILE A 89 9.90 9.98 -5.63
CA ILE A 89 10.23 8.85 -4.77
C ILE A 89 11.30 9.28 -3.76
N GLN A 90 12.33 10.01 -4.21
CA GLN A 90 13.37 10.54 -3.32
C GLN A 90 12.88 11.66 -2.39
N LYS A 91 11.86 12.44 -2.74
CA LYS A 91 11.32 13.54 -1.90
C LYS A 91 10.20 13.11 -0.95
N LEU A 92 9.41 12.11 -1.35
CA LEU A 92 8.25 11.62 -0.59
C LEU A 92 8.64 10.60 0.46
N PHE A 93 9.78 9.91 0.28
CA PHE A 93 10.26 8.88 1.19
C PHE A 93 11.53 9.40 1.84
N ASP A 94 11.44 9.65 3.15
CA ASP A 94 12.58 10.09 3.94
C ASP A 94 13.71 9.06 3.83
N GLN A 95 14.97 9.49 3.98
CA GLN A 95 16.17 8.66 3.79
C GLN A 95 16.25 7.38 4.68
N LYS A 96 15.30 7.15 5.58
CA LYS A 96 15.24 5.99 6.48
C LYS A 96 14.47 4.79 5.90
N GLU A 97 13.65 5.00 4.88
CA GLU A 97 12.74 3.99 4.34
C GLU A 97 13.34 3.32 3.09
N THR A 98 13.13 2.00 2.97
CA THR A 98 13.70 1.22 1.86
C THR A 98 12.72 1.19 0.70
N ILE A 99 13.15 1.58 -0.50
CA ILE A 99 12.36 1.45 -1.73
C ILE A 99 12.74 0.15 -2.43
N ILE A 100 11.77 -0.72 -2.69
CA ILE A 100 12.00 -1.97 -3.44
C ILE A 100 11.93 -1.63 -4.93
N LYS A 101 13.08 -1.36 -5.54
CA LYS A 101 13.16 -0.82 -6.91
C LYS A 101 12.56 -1.77 -7.94
N GLU A 102 12.68 -3.07 -7.70
CA GLU A 102 12.23 -4.16 -8.56
C GLU A 102 10.70 -4.30 -8.59
N ASN A 103 10.01 -3.68 -7.63
CA ASN A 103 8.56 -3.69 -7.54
C ASN A 103 7.92 -2.55 -8.35
N ILE A 104 8.68 -1.62 -8.91
CA ILE A 104 8.16 -0.55 -9.77
C ILE A 104 8.51 -0.88 -11.21
N ASN A 105 7.53 -1.32 -11.99
CA ASN A 105 7.71 -1.70 -13.38
C ASN A 105 7.16 -0.62 -14.30
N ILE A 106 8.03 -0.06 -15.15
CA ILE A 106 7.66 0.97 -16.10
C ILE A 106 7.84 0.42 -17.52
N LYS A 107 6.76 0.42 -18.32
CA LYS A 107 6.76 0.07 -19.74
C LYS A 107 6.50 1.30 -20.59
N ILE A 108 7.05 1.35 -21.79
CA ILE A 108 6.83 2.44 -22.75
C ILE A 108 6.06 1.88 -23.93
N ASP A 109 4.96 2.54 -24.28
CA ASP A 109 4.07 2.18 -25.38
C ASP A 109 3.75 0.67 -25.33
N ASN A 110 4.05 -0.07 -26.40
CA ASN A 110 3.87 -1.53 -26.47
C ASN A 110 5.21 -2.28 -26.32
N SER A 111 6.21 -1.65 -25.70
CA SER A 111 7.51 -2.27 -25.50
C SER A 111 7.42 -3.49 -24.58
N THR A 112 8.19 -4.52 -24.90
CA THR A 112 8.42 -5.68 -24.03
C THR A 112 9.52 -5.42 -22.99
N ILE A 113 10.16 -4.25 -23.05
CA ILE A 113 11.18 -3.83 -22.12
C ILE A 113 10.53 -3.13 -20.93
N THR A 114 10.95 -3.54 -19.73
CA THR A 114 10.59 -2.94 -18.46
C THR A 114 11.76 -2.18 -17.87
N TYR A 115 11.45 -1.09 -17.19
CA TYR A 115 12.41 -0.25 -16.50
C TYR A 115 11.98 -0.08 -15.05
N ASN A 116 12.93 0.06 -14.14
CA ASN A 116 12.64 0.54 -12.80
C ASN A 116 12.46 2.08 -12.80
N TYR A 117 12.15 2.65 -11.63
CA TYR A 117 11.95 4.09 -11.51
C TYR A 117 13.19 4.94 -11.79
N LEU A 118 14.39 4.36 -11.69
CA LEU A 118 15.67 5.00 -12.03
C LEU A 118 15.96 4.95 -13.53
N GLY A 119 15.13 4.27 -14.33
CA GLY A 119 15.34 4.06 -15.76
C GLY A 119 16.31 2.94 -16.08
N GLU A 120 16.67 2.13 -15.09
CA GLU A 120 17.51 0.94 -15.30
C GLU A 120 16.66 -0.18 -15.89
N HIS A 121 17.21 -0.88 -16.88
CA HIS A 121 16.55 -2.00 -17.53
C HIS A 121 16.31 -3.14 -16.53
N GLN A 122 15.09 -3.64 -16.47
CA GLN A 122 14.74 -4.85 -15.72
C GLN A 122 14.74 -6.06 -16.65
N GLU A 123 15.13 -7.23 -16.14
CA GLU A 123 15.15 -8.45 -16.95
C GLU A 123 13.77 -8.77 -17.54
N LYS A 124 13.73 -9.40 -18.72
CA LYS A 124 12.47 -9.81 -19.39
C LYS A 124 11.61 -10.75 -18.52
N SER A 125 12.21 -11.41 -17.54
CA SER A 125 11.54 -12.25 -16.54
C SER A 125 10.79 -11.44 -15.47
N ASN A 126 11.04 -10.13 -15.33
CA ASN A 126 10.52 -9.34 -14.22
C ASN A 126 8.99 -9.17 -14.25
N ASP A 127 8.39 -9.10 -15.43
CA ASP A 127 6.91 -9.10 -15.57
C ASP A 127 6.30 -10.38 -14.98
N LYS A 128 6.92 -11.53 -15.27
CA LYS A 128 6.49 -12.83 -14.72
C LYS A 128 6.73 -12.87 -13.22
N LEU A 129 7.86 -12.35 -12.75
CA LEU A 129 8.17 -12.26 -11.33
C LEU A 129 7.14 -11.40 -10.57
N VAL A 130 6.74 -10.26 -11.13
CA VAL A 130 5.74 -9.39 -10.50
C VAL A 130 4.35 -9.99 -10.52
N ALA A 131 3.94 -10.59 -11.64
CA ALA A 131 2.69 -11.34 -11.69
C ALA A 131 2.68 -12.49 -10.67
N GLN A 132 3.81 -13.21 -10.54
CA GLN A 132 3.99 -14.27 -9.56
C GLN A 132 3.93 -13.73 -8.12
N LYS A 133 4.64 -12.66 -7.78
CA LYS A 133 4.58 -12.02 -6.45
C LYS A 133 3.17 -11.60 -6.07
N ARG A 134 2.44 -10.95 -7.00
CA ARG A 134 1.03 -10.56 -6.80
C ARG A 134 0.15 -11.78 -6.56
N LYS A 135 0.33 -12.83 -7.37
CA LYS A 135 -0.41 -14.09 -7.21
C LYS A 135 -0.11 -14.77 -5.87
N GLU A 136 1.16 -14.90 -5.49
CA GLU A 136 1.59 -15.48 -4.22
C GLU A 136 1.03 -14.70 -3.03
N LEU A 137 1.02 -13.37 -3.11
CA LEU A 137 0.47 -12.52 -2.05
C LEU A 137 -1.04 -12.74 -1.91
N LYS A 138 -1.78 -12.72 -3.03
CA LYS A 138 -3.22 -12.95 -3.06
C LYS A 138 -3.57 -14.35 -2.55
N ASP A 139 -3.00 -15.39 -3.16
CA ASP A 139 -3.27 -16.78 -2.81
C ASP A 139 -2.87 -17.08 -1.35
N GLY A 140 -1.81 -16.43 -0.86
CA GLY A 140 -1.38 -16.55 0.53
C GLY A 140 -2.41 -15.97 1.51
N PHE A 141 -2.92 -14.76 1.24
CA PHE A 141 -3.95 -14.16 2.09
C PHE A 141 -5.26 -14.94 2.04
N ASP A 142 -5.67 -15.38 0.84
CA ASP A 142 -6.87 -16.20 0.66
C ASP A 142 -6.80 -17.46 1.54
N LYS A 143 -5.70 -18.20 1.47
CA LYS A 143 -5.46 -19.38 2.34
C LYS A 143 -5.47 -19.02 3.82
N CYS A 144 -4.86 -17.91 4.21
CA CYS A 144 -4.80 -17.52 5.62
C CYS A 144 -6.18 -17.18 6.18
N PHE A 145 -7.07 -16.55 5.40
CA PHE A 145 -8.42 -16.21 5.87
C PHE A 145 -9.34 -17.42 6.00
N GLU A 146 -9.02 -18.54 5.37
CA GLU A 146 -9.74 -19.82 5.56
C GLU A 146 -9.36 -20.54 6.86
N ILE A 147 -8.20 -20.20 7.45
CA ILE A 147 -7.73 -20.83 8.68
C ILE A 147 -8.54 -20.29 9.86
N LYS A 148 -9.17 -21.20 10.61
CA LYS A 148 -9.89 -20.86 11.84
C LYS A 148 -8.93 -20.76 13.03
N SER A 149 -9.22 -19.80 13.91
CA SER A 149 -8.49 -19.68 15.17
C SER A 149 -8.66 -20.94 16.02
N PRO A 150 -7.58 -21.43 16.67
CA PRO A 150 -7.69 -22.44 17.71
C PRO A 150 -8.23 -21.87 19.04
N TYR A 151 -8.43 -20.55 19.13
CA TYR A 151 -8.95 -19.85 20.31
C TYR A 151 -10.32 -19.27 19.99
N GLU A 152 -11.37 -19.74 20.66
CA GLU A 152 -12.75 -19.27 20.44
C GLU A 152 -12.90 -17.76 20.69
N ASP A 153 -12.15 -17.23 21.65
CA ASP A 153 -12.23 -15.84 22.09
C ASP A 153 -11.26 -14.89 21.35
N LEU A 154 -10.48 -15.41 20.38
CA LEU A 154 -9.53 -14.66 19.55
C LEU A 154 -9.66 -15.07 18.07
N PRO A 155 -10.71 -14.66 17.36
CA PRO A 155 -11.04 -15.17 16.03
C PRO A 155 -10.20 -14.56 14.89
N THR A 156 -9.50 -13.45 15.14
CA THR A 156 -8.85 -12.67 14.08
C THR A 156 -7.38 -13.05 13.94
N PRO A 157 -6.90 -13.46 12.75
CA PRO A 157 -5.49 -13.78 12.57
C PRO A 157 -4.60 -12.54 12.70
N VAL A 158 -3.42 -12.74 13.29
CA VAL A 158 -2.35 -11.75 13.35
C VAL A 158 -1.24 -12.18 12.41
N PHE A 159 -0.91 -11.32 11.45
CA PHE A 159 0.07 -11.55 10.41
C PHE A 159 1.47 -11.03 10.77
N LEU A 160 2.47 -11.36 9.97
CA LEU A 160 3.82 -10.83 10.11
C LEU A 160 4.11 -9.80 9.03
N GLU A 161 4.35 -8.55 9.41
CA GLU A 161 4.81 -7.48 8.50
C GLU A 161 3.97 -7.38 7.22
N HIS A 162 2.64 -7.51 7.36
CA HIS A 162 1.66 -7.45 6.27
C HIS A 162 1.87 -8.49 5.16
N LYS A 163 2.50 -9.63 5.52
CA LYS A 163 2.67 -10.81 4.66
C LYS A 163 1.72 -11.93 5.11
N PRO A 164 1.32 -12.83 4.21
CA PRO A 164 0.37 -13.91 4.49
C PRO A 164 1.02 -15.04 5.30
N LYS A 165 1.44 -14.70 6.52
CA LYS A 165 2.00 -15.61 7.51
C LYS A 165 1.33 -15.30 8.85
N ILE A 166 0.39 -16.16 9.25
CA ILE A 166 -0.23 -16.09 10.57
C ILE A 166 0.82 -16.42 11.64
N VAL A 167 0.95 -15.55 12.64
CA VAL A 167 1.88 -15.70 13.78
C VAL A 167 1.17 -15.70 15.13
N GLY A 168 -0.13 -15.41 15.13
CA GLY A 168 -0.95 -15.36 16.32
C GLY A 168 -2.41 -15.05 16.00
N TRP A 169 -3.17 -14.81 17.05
CA TRP A 169 -4.61 -14.59 17.00
C TRP A 169 -5.01 -13.47 17.96
N CYS A 170 -6.05 -12.72 17.61
CA CYS A 170 -6.52 -11.60 18.41
C CYS A 170 -8.04 -11.43 18.38
N TRP A 171 -8.54 -10.75 19.40
CA TRP A 171 -9.83 -10.09 19.42
C TRP A 171 -9.60 -8.59 19.29
N LEU A 172 -10.34 -7.94 18.41
CA LEU A 172 -10.29 -6.50 18.15
C LEU A 172 -11.62 -5.87 18.54
N TRP A 173 -11.56 -4.70 19.16
CA TRP A 173 -12.73 -3.88 19.45
C TRP A 173 -12.35 -2.40 19.39
N SER A 174 -13.33 -1.54 19.21
CA SER A 174 -13.16 -0.09 19.26
C SER A 174 -13.98 0.51 20.39
N ASP A 175 -13.43 1.52 21.05
CA ASP A 175 -14.13 2.41 21.97
C ASP A 175 -13.73 3.88 21.69
N ASP A 176 -14.13 4.80 22.58
CA ASP A 176 -13.87 6.23 22.43
C ASP A 176 -12.37 6.58 22.46
N GLU A 177 -11.51 5.70 23.00
CA GLU A 177 -10.06 5.87 22.99
C GLU A 177 -9.41 5.30 21.72
N GLY A 178 -10.16 4.55 20.92
CA GLY A 178 -9.76 4.02 19.63
C GLY A 178 -9.82 2.50 19.53
N LEU A 179 -9.03 1.95 18.61
CA LEU A 179 -8.99 0.52 18.33
C LEU A 179 -8.06 -0.18 19.33
N LYS A 180 -8.58 -1.20 20.02
CA LYS A 180 -7.89 -2.00 21.02
C LYS A 180 -7.86 -3.47 20.60
N SER A 181 -6.93 -4.22 21.20
CA SER A 181 -6.73 -5.63 20.90
C SER A 181 -6.31 -6.43 22.12
N ARG A 182 -6.78 -7.68 22.19
CA ARG A 182 -6.28 -8.73 23.08
C ARG A 182 -5.76 -9.83 22.18
N MET A 183 -4.56 -10.34 22.43
CA MET A 183 -3.91 -11.24 21.47
C MET A 183 -3.00 -12.28 22.11
N VAL A 184 -2.74 -13.34 21.36
CA VAL A 184 -1.75 -14.38 21.65
C VAL A 184 -0.89 -14.61 20.42
N ILE A 185 0.43 -14.53 20.58
CA ILE A 185 1.38 -15.01 19.56
C ILE A 185 1.61 -16.50 19.78
N THR A 186 1.55 -17.28 18.70
CA THR A 186 1.73 -18.74 18.73
C THR A 186 3.10 -19.15 18.19
N ASP A 187 3.68 -18.39 17.26
CA ASP A 187 5.01 -18.66 16.69
C ASP A 187 6.13 -18.33 17.69
N LYS A 188 6.89 -19.36 18.11
CA LYS A 188 8.00 -19.24 19.08
C LYS A 188 9.13 -18.33 18.59
N ILE A 189 9.43 -18.32 17.30
CA ILE A 189 10.47 -17.47 16.71
C ILE A 189 10.03 -16.01 16.80
N ILE A 190 8.75 -15.75 16.54
CA ILE A 190 8.17 -14.41 16.62
C ILE A 190 8.14 -13.90 18.06
N LYS A 191 7.75 -14.74 19.04
CA LYS A 191 7.88 -14.38 20.47
C LYS A 191 9.29 -13.95 20.82
N ARG A 192 10.30 -14.71 20.39
CA ARG A 192 11.71 -14.38 20.61
C ARG A 192 12.11 -13.07 19.92
N ARG A 193 11.60 -12.78 18.72
CA ARG A 193 11.86 -11.50 18.04
C ARG A 193 11.25 -10.33 18.80
N ILE A 194 10.04 -10.49 19.35
CA ILE A 194 9.39 -9.47 20.19
C ILE A 194 10.20 -9.23 21.46
N SER A 195 10.60 -10.28 22.18
CA SER A 195 11.41 -10.14 23.41
C SER A 195 12.80 -9.53 23.17
N GLN A 196 13.28 -9.54 21.92
CA GLN A 196 14.53 -8.92 21.50
C GLN A 196 14.35 -7.51 20.90
N ASN A 197 13.15 -6.92 20.99
CA ASN A 197 12.80 -5.63 20.38
C ASN A 197 13.06 -5.57 18.85
N ARG A 198 12.98 -6.73 18.17
CA ARG A 198 13.07 -6.85 16.70
C ARG A 198 11.71 -6.74 16.03
N LEU A 199 10.63 -6.82 16.80
CA LEU A 199 9.24 -6.63 16.43
C LEU A 199 8.56 -5.94 17.62
N ASN A 200 8.03 -4.74 17.43
CA ASN A 200 7.74 -3.85 18.58
C ASN A 200 6.28 -3.46 18.70
N GLY A 201 5.43 -3.72 17.71
CA GLY A 201 4.04 -3.31 17.79
C GLY A 201 3.12 -3.96 16.79
N LEU A 202 1.86 -3.56 16.89
CA LEU A 202 0.81 -3.91 15.95
C LEU A 202 0.61 -2.83 14.90
N SER A 203 0.15 -3.27 13.75
CA SER A 203 -0.31 -2.44 12.66
C SER A 203 -1.59 -3.01 12.09
N VAL A 204 -2.54 -2.13 11.78
CA VAL A 204 -3.80 -2.49 11.15
C VAL A 204 -3.84 -1.94 9.74
N THR A 205 -4.21 -2.80 8.80
CA THR A 205 -4.53 -2.42 7.43
C THR A 205 -6.03 -2.24 7.26
N GLY A 206 -6.39 -1.17 6.57
CA GLY A 206 -7.75 -0.95 6.12
C GLY A 206 -7.82 -0.50 4.66
N ILE A 207 -9.01 -0.66 4.09
CA ILE A 207 -9.39 -0.06 2.80
C ILE A 207 -10.16 1.22 3.11
N ALA A 208 -9.58 2.37 2.78
CA ALA A 208 -10.29 3.64 2.91
C ALA A 208 -11.33 3.74 1.79
N THR A 209 -12.61 3.61 2.16
CA THR A 209 -13.73 3.57 1.21
C THR A 209 -14.33 4.95 0.97
N LYS A 210 -14.25 5.85 1.96
CA LYS A 210 -14.67 7.25 1.86
C LYS A 210 -13.68 8.14 2.56
N THR A 211 -13.22 9.16 1.84
CA THR A 211 -12.17 10.05 2.32
C THR A 211 -12.41 11.49 1.94
N GLN A 212 -11.77 12.42 2.65
CA GLN A 212 -11.92 13.85 2.41
C GLN A 212 -10.59 14.58 2.54
N CYS A 213 -10.30 15.43 1.55
CA CYS A 213 -9.17 16.35 1.61
C CYS A 213 -9.45 17.54 2.53
N SER A 214 -8.54 17.83 3.45
CA SER A 214 -8.71 18.97 4.37
C SER A 214 -8.68 20.35 3.69
N ILE A 215 -8.08 20.45 2.50
CA ILE A 215 -7.94 21.70 1.73
C ILE A 215 -9.18 22.01 0.90
N CYS A 216 -9.65 21.06 0.08
CA CYS A 216 -10.77 21.30 -0.85
C CYS A 216 -12.07 20.59 -0.50
N LYS A 217 -12.10 19.77 0.56
CA LYS A 217 -13.27 19.01 1.03
C LYS A 217 -13.85 17.98 0.05
N SER A 218 -13.29 17.87 -1.15
CA SER A 218 -13.58 16.82 -2.12
C SER A 218 -12.98 15.47 -1.69
N ASP A 219 -13.40 14.41 -2.37
CA ASP A 219 -12.81 13.08 -2.24
C ASP A 219 -11.29 13.17 -2.38
N PHE A 220 -10.60 12.66 -1.37
CA PHE A 220 -9.15 12.70 -1.32
C PHE A 220 -8.54 11.86 -2.43
N VAL A 221 -9.16 10.78 -2.90
CA VAL A 221 -8.61 9.96 -4.00
C VAL A 221 -8.64 10.69 -5.35
N VAL A 222 -9.62 11.58 -5.53
CA VAL A 222 -9.85 12.27 -6.81
C VAL A 222 -9.04 13.58 -6.91
N CYS A 223 -8.90 14.33 -5.83
CA CYS A 223 -8.24 15.64 -5.87
C CYS A 223 -6.72 15.54 -6.10
N ASN A 224 -6.07 16.66 -6.48
CA ASN A 224 -4.62 16.70 -6.73
C ASN A 224 -3.81 17.28 -5.55
N HIS A 225 -4.44 17.55 -4.40
CA HIS A 225 -3.71 18.01 -3.22
C HIS A 225 -2.83 16.89 -2.64
N ILE A 226 -1.57 17.22 -2.37
CA ILE A 226 -0.56 16.30 -1.85
C ILE A 226 -0.44 16.47 -0.33
N PRO A 227 -0.59 15.40 0.47
CA PRO A 227 -0.42 15.44 1.93
C PRO A 227 0.90 16.08 2.35
N GLY A 228 0.87 16.81 3.47
CA GLY A 228 2.04 17.50 4.03
C GLY A 228 2.40 18.81 3.31
N LYS A 229 2.10 18.95 2.01
CA LYS A 229 2.32 20.20 1.27
C LYS A 229 1.38 21.30 1.78
N LYS A 230 1.90 22.53 1.87
CA LYS A 230 1.13 23.71 2.27
C LYS A 230 0.37 24.30 1.09
N TYR A 231 -0.90 24.60 1.30
CA TYR A 231 -1.78 25.31 0.37
C TYR A 231 -2.44 26.45 1.14
N LYS A 232 -2.21 27.70 0.73
CA LYS A 232 -2.70 28.89 1.44
C LYS A 232 -2.39 28.84 2.95
N GLY A 233 -1.15 28.48 3.30
CA GLY A 233 -0.68 28.36 4.68
C GLY A 233 -1.10 27.09 5.43
N LYS A 234 -2.06 26.31 4.94
CA LYS A 234 -2.55 25.07 5.60
C LYS A 234 -1.89 23.83 5.02
N LYS A 235 -1.41 22.91 5.85
CA LYS A 235 -0.89 21.60 5.39
C LYS A 235 -2.06 20.72 4.95
N CYS A 236 -1.96 20.10 3.79
CA CYS A 236 -2.94 19.13 3.33
C CYS A 236 -2.85 17.86 4.19
N SER A 237 -4.01 17.34 4.56
CA SER A 237 -4.21 16.07 5.25
C SER A 237 -5.40 15.34 4.65
N ASN A 238 -5.41 14.02 4.81
CA ASN A 238 -6.54 13.19 4.48
C ASN A 238 -7.31 12.83 5.76
N THR A 239 -8.63 12.95 5.71
CA THR A 239 -9.53 12.39 6.70
C THR A 239 -10.17 11.14 6.11
N ILE A 240 -9.94 9.98 6.73
CA ILE A 240 -10.67 8.75 6.41
C ILE A 240 -12.00 8.80 7.17
N ILE A 241 -13.11 8.78 6.45
CA ILE A 241 -14.46 8.87 7.00
C ILE A 241 -15.03 7.46 7.20
N GLU A 242 -14.85 6.60 6.21
CA GLU A 242 -15.27 5.19 6.26
C GLU A 242 -14.11 4.29 5.83
N THR A 243 -13.97 3.15 6.50
CA THR A 243 -12.93 2.17 6.21
C THR A 243 -13.39 0.75 6.50
N ASP A 244 -12.95 -0.19 5.66
CA ASP A 244 -13.10 -1.62 5.92
C ASP A 244 -11.84 -2.14 6.62
N TYR A 245 -12.00 -2.93 7.68
CA TYR A 245 -10.90 -3.63 8.34
C TYR A 245 -10.42 -4.82 7.49
N VAL A 246 -9.14 -4.86 7.16
CA VAL A 246 -8.56 -5.94 6.34
C VAL A 246 -7.82 -6.95 7.20
N GLU A 247 -6.74 -6.53 7.84
CA GLU A 247 -5.87 -7.41 8.62
C GLU A 247 -5.09 -6.64 9.68
N THR A 248 -4.53 -7.40 10.62
CA THR A 248 -3.64 -6.90 11.67
C THR A 248 -2.33 -7.66 11.60
N SER A 249 -1.22 -6.94 11.67
CA SER A 249 0.13 -7.48 11.60
C SER A 249 0.98 -7.07 12.80
N ILE A 250 1.89 -7.94 13.23
CA ILE A 250 3.05 -7.53 14.02
C ILE A 250 4.09 -6.91 13.10
N VAL A 251 4.59 -5.75 13.51
CA VAL A 251 5.57 -4.94 12.78
C VAL A 251 6.71 -4.50 13.69
N LYS A 252 7.85 -4.16 13.08
CA LYS A 252 9.00 -3.60 13.79
C LYS A 252 8.77 -2.15 14.24
N GLU A 253 8.14 -1.34 13.41
CA GLU A 253 8.04 0.12 13.60
C GLU A 253 6.57 0.56 13.48
N PRO A 254 5.72 0.34 14.51
CA PRO A 254 4.33 0.78 14.46
C PRO A 254 4.24 2.30 14.32
N ILE A 255 3.26 2.81 13.55
CA ILE A 255 3.09 4.26 13.33
C ILE A 255 2.61 4.98 14.60
N ASN A 256 1.87 4.32 15.49
CA ASN A 256 1.40 4.89 16.75
C ASN A 256 2.11 4.21 17.93
N SER A 257 2.65 5.02 18.85
CA SER A 257 3.29 4.54 20.09
C SER A 257 2.33 3.75 20.99
N GLN A 258 1.03 4.00 20.91
CA GLN A 258 0.00 3.23 21.63
C GLN A 258 -0.16 1.81 21.06
N CYS A 259 0.35 1.53 19.87
CA CYS A 259 0.33 0.19 19.27
C CYS A 259 1.57 -0.64 19.64
N LEU A 260 2.45 -0.13 20.51
CA LEU A 260 3.59 -0.90 21.01
C LEU A 260 3.11 -2.10 21.83
N ILE A 261 3.71 -3.26 21.59
CA ILE A 261 3.43 -4.46 22.37
C ILE A 261 4.25 -4.38 23.66
N ASN A 262 3.57 -4.15 24.78
CA ASN A 262 4.15 -4.36 26.09
C ASN A 262 4.12 -5.85 26.43
N TYR A 263 5.15 -6.57 25.99
CA TYR A 263 5.38 -7.96 26.39
C TYR A 263 5.99 -7.94 27.80
N LYS A 264 5.16 -8.06 28.84
CA LYS A 264 5.62 -8.32 30.21
C LYS A 264 5.83 -9.81 30.42
#